data_AF-A0A9P7TFX5-F1
#
_entry.id   AF-A0A9P7TFX5-F1
#
_cell.length_a   1.000
_cell.length_b   1.000
_cell.length_c   1.000
_cell.angle_alpha   90.00
_cell.angle_beta   90.00
_cell.angle_gamma   90.00
#
_symmetry.space_group_name_H-M   'P 1'
#
loop_
_entity.id
_entity.type
_entity.pdbx_description
1 polymer ?
#
loop_
_entity_poly.entity_id
_entity_poly.type
_entity_poly.pdbx_seq_one_letter_code
_entity_poly.pdbx_strand_id
1 'polypeptide(L)'
;MATKRLLSAPPAPSCPASTSPSSDSTLVGASPPVPRSRTSPINPELFDRAEKLARMTNELRLHKLISQINNLISDVTQLKVKTKDNEAFCRQHGGRLDKVCLATEAARALAESCMQLRDGDKLEVKDYVRDVVQVKVDMCNMKSVVEELVEKMGMLPTLAEANAVLAAVRTQREACESASASMKGCARTNSVRSRIEETIRSTRRWHMDHKTTKMSDADFIAKYLKKQSRRDPGMTVYLQKAIWKRVEAKARDNPDVPPRRPQSLAEFCKHVTWDDVKRAVEDVLVRRVYGEGAESLSQMQMGQ
;
A
#
# COMPACT_ATOMS: atom_id res chain seq x y z
N MET A 1 22.76 12.04 15.50
CA MET A 1 23.90 11.59 16.33
C MET A 1 23.50 10.30 17.02
N ALA A 2 24.01 9.15 16.56
CA ALA A 2 23.62 7.83 17.04
C ALA A 2 24.72 7.28 17.96
N THR A 3 24.45 7.18 19.25
CA THR A 3 25.35 6.53 20.23
C THR A 3 25.02 5.04 20.31
N LYS A 4 25.82 4.23 19.63
CA LYS A 4 25.83 2.77 19.81
C LYS A 4 26.42 2.45 21.19
N ARG A 5 25.58 1.98 22.12
CA ARG A 5 26.04 1.37 23.38
C ARG A 5 26.32 -0.10 23.15
N LEU A 6 27.60 -0.47 23.25
CA LEU A 6 28.07 -1.85 23.28
C LEU A 6 27.62 -2.50 24.59
N LEU A 7 26.97 -3.67 24.48
CA LEU A 7 26.61 -4.54 25.59
C LEU A 7 27.86 -5.26 26.09
N SER A 8 28.28 -4.97 27.32
CA SER A 8 29.32 -5.71 28.01
C SER A 8 28.73 -6.96 28.66
N ALA A 9 29.29 -8.13 28.36
CA ALA A 9 29.02 -9.38 29.06
C ALA A 9 29.58 -9.34 30.50
N PRO A 10 28.97 -10.05 31.47
CA PRO A 10 29.50 -10.14 32.82
C PRO A 10 30.79 -10.99 32.86
N PRO A 11 31.76 -10.67 33.73
CA PRO A 11 32.99 -11.43 33.83
C PRO A 11 32.74 -12.81 34.45
N ALA A 12 33.36 -13.84 33.87
CA ALA A 12 33.38 -15.19 34.43
C ALA A 12 34.16 -15.22 35.76
N PRO A 13 33.76 -16.07 36.73
CA PRO A 13 34.50 -16.20 37.98
C PRO A 13 35.84 -16.90 37.72
N SER A 14 36.92 -16.21 38.06
CA SER A 14 38.29 -16.71 38.04
C SER A 14 38.49 -17.82 39.08
N CYS A 15 38.95 -18.98 38.63
CA CYS A 15 39.40 -20.07 39.49
C CYS A 15 40.76 -19.70 40.13
N PRO A 16 40.99 -19.98 41.42
CA PRO A 16 42.32 -19.83 42.01
C PRO A 16 43.23 -20.97 41.55
N ALA A 17 44.41 -20.58 41.04
CA ALA A 17 45.49 -21.47 40.65
C ALA A 17 45.98 -22.29 41.86
N SER A 18 45.95 -23.61 41.71
CA SER A 18 46.56 -24.55 42.66
C SER A 18 48.04 -24.68 42.31
N THR A 19 48.89 -24.02 43.09
CA THR A 19 50.34 -24.20 43.08
C THR A 19 50.67 -25.62 43.54
N SER A 20 51.12 -26.46 42.62
CA SER A 20 51.68 -27.78 42.91
C SER A 20 53.21 -27.63 42.98
N PRO A 21 53.89 -28.06 44.05
CA PRO A 21 55.35 -28.13 44.05
C PRO A 21 55.78 -29.39 43.30
N SER A 22 56.42 -29.21 42.15
CA SER A 22 57.07 -30.26 41.38
C SER A 22 58.45 -30.52 41.98
N SER A 23 58.64 -31.70 42.57
CA SER A 23 59.96 -32.16 43.02
C SER A 23 60.71 -32.80 41.86
N ASP A 24 61.90 -32.24 41.62
CA ASP A 24 62.96 -32.78 40.79
C ASP A 24 63.54 -34.04 41.44
N SER A 25 63.64 -35.15 40.71
CA SER A 25 64.55 -36.26 41.04
C SER A 25 64.84 -37.13 39.83
N THR A 26 65.96 -36.77 39.20
CA THR A 26 66.93 -37.64 38.53
C THR A 26 66.96 -39.07 39.10
N LEU A 27 66.71 -40.07 38.25
CA LEU A 27 67.10 -41.47 38.50
C LEU A 27 68.15 -41.87 37.46
N VAL A 28 69.42 -41.69 37.84
CA VAL A 28 70.53 -42.47 37.29
C VAL A 28 70.43 -43.86 37.91
N GLY A 29 70.35 -44.87 37.04
CA GLY A 29 70.39 -46.26 37.42
C GLY A 29 71.74 -46.62 38.06
N ALA A 30 71.67 -47.09 39.29
CA ALA A 30 72.63 -48.02 39.87
C ALA A 30 71.87 -48.91 40.85
N SER A 31 71.88 -50.22 40.58
CA SER A 31 71.24 -51.24 41.43
C SER A 31 71.80 -51.20 42.86
N PRO A 32 70.94 -51.23 43.90
CA PRO A 32 71.35 -51.72 45.21
C PRO A 32 71.27 -53.26 45.23
N PRO A 33 72.23 -53.95 45.86
CA PRO A 33 72.25 -55.41 45.92
C PRO A 33 71.08 -55.94 46.75
N VAL A 34 70.45 -57.00 46.25
CA VAL A 34 69.49 -57.83 47.00
C VAL A 34 70.14 -58.28 48.31
N PRO A 35 69.61 -57.92 49.49
CA PRO A 35 70.09 -58.52 50.73
C PRO A 35 69.57 -59.95 50.77
N ARG A 36 70.51 -60.90 50.75
CA ARG A 36 70.27 -62.31 51.07
C ARG A 36 69.48 -62.39 52.38
N SER A 37 68.37 -63.12 52.34
CA SER A 37 67.55 -63.44 53.50
C SER A 37 68.41 -64.03 54.62
N ARG A 38 68.66 -63.23 55.66
CA ARG A 38 68.94 -63.73 57.00
C ARG A 38 67.60 -63.71 57.73
N THR A 39 67.03 -64.88 57.95
CA THR A 39 65.91 -65.05 58.89
C THR A 39 66.45 -64.81 60.30
N SER A 40 66.55 -63.54 60.68
CA SER A 40 66.66 -63.15 62.08
C SER A 40 65.32 -63.46 62.75
N PRO A 41 65.29 -64.01 63.98
CA PRO A 41 64.04 -64.16 64.70
C PRO A 41 63.38 -62.79 64.82
N ILE A 42 62.14 -62.68 64.35
CA ILE A 42 61.34 -61.46 64.42
C ILE A 42 61.34 -61.00 65.88
N ASN A 43 61.86 -59.79 66.15
CA ASN A 43 61.81 -59.24 67.49
C ASN A 43 60.35 -58.81 67.77
N PRO A 44 59.62 -59.48 68.66
CA PRO A 44 58.18 -59.26 68.84
C PRO A 44 57.87 -57.84 69.32
N GLU A 45 58.76 -57.22 70.11
CA GLU A 45 58.56 -55.86 70.62
C GLU A 45 58.58 -54.80 69.51
N LEU A 46 59.43 -54.99 68.49
CA LEU A 46 59.47 -54.08 67.33
C LEU A 46 58.23 -54.22 66.46
N PHE A 47 57.71 -55.44 66.33
CA PHE A 47 56.48 -55.71 65.60
C PHE A 47 55.26 -55.08 66.31
N ASP A 48 55.13 -55.29 67.63
CA ASP A 48 54.06 -54.69 68.43
C ASP A 48 54.08 -53.16 68.37
N ARG A 49 55.28 -52.56 68.40
CA ARG A 49 55.46 -51.11 68.24
C ARG A 49 55.04 -50.63 66.85
N ALA A 50 55.43 -51.34 65.79
CA ALA A 50 55.04 -51.01 64.42
C ALA A 50 53.51 -51.14 64.24
N GLU A 51 52.90 -52.16 64.83
CA GLU A 51 51.45 -52.38 64.79
C GLU A 51 50.70 -51.26 65.53
N LYS A 52 51.18 -50.85 66.71
CA LYS A 52 50.62 -49.71 67.46
C LYS A 52 50.74 -48.39 66.68
N LEU A 53 51.89 -48.14 66.05
CA LEU A 53 52.08 -46.97 65.19
C LEU A 53 51.17 -46.99 63.96
N ALA A 54 50.96 -48.16 63.34
CA ALA A 54 50.04 -48.32 62.23
C ALA A 54 48.60 -48.03 62.66
N ARG A 55 48.16 -48.52 63.83
CA ARG A 55 46.85 -48.21 64.41
C ARG A 55 46.67 -46.70 64.64
N MET A 56 47.60 -46.05 65.32
CA MET A 56 47.55 -44.60 65.56
C MET A 56 47.54 -43.79 64.25
N THR A 57 48.34 -44.20 63.26
CA THR A 57 48.38 -43.54 61.95
C THR A 57 47.05 -43.67 61.21
N ASN A 58 46.43 -44.85 61.29
CA ASN A 58 45.13 -45.09 60.68
C ASN A 58 44.04 -44.28 61.37
N GLU A 59 44.02 -44.22 62.70
CA GLU A 59 43.08 -43.37 63.45
C GLU A 59 43.20 -41.89 63.06
N LEU A 60 44.43 -41.36 62.99
CA LEU A 60 44.66 -39.97 62.59
C LEU A 60 44.20 -39.70 61.15
N ARG A 61 44.43 -40.63 60.23
CA ARG A 61 43.92 -40.56 58.86
C ARG A 61 42.38 -40.59 58.82
N LEU A 62 41.75 -41.46 59.61
CA LEU A 62 40.29 -41.55 59.70
C LEU A 62 39.71 -40.23 60.23
N HIS A 63 40.29 -39.65 61.28
CA HIS A 63 39.84 -38.34 61.78
C HIS A 63 39.98 -37.24 60.73
N LYS A 64 41.09 -37.22 59.98
CA LYS A 64 41.27 -36.28 58.87
C LYS A 64 40.21 -36.47 57.78
N LEU A 65 39.94 -37.72 57.39
CA LEU A 65 38.90 -38.04 56.41
C LEU A 65 37.51 -37.64 56.90
N ILE A 66 37.17 -37.93 58.16
CA ILE A 66 35.89 -37.54 58.77
C ILE A 66 35.74 -36.02 58.77
N SER A 67 36.78 -35.28 59.12
CA SER A 67 36.77 -33.81 59.07
C SER A 67 36.54 -33.29 57.64
N GLN A 68 37.19 -33.89 56.65
CA GLN A 68 37.00 -33.53 55.24
C GLN A 68 35.57 -33.84 54.77
N ILE A 69 35.02 -34.99 55.15
CA ILE A 69 33.65 -35.39 54.84
C ILE A 69 32.65 -34.41 55.48
N ASN A 70 32.85 -34.03 56.74
CA ASN A 70 31.96 -33.09 57.42
C ASN A 70 31.99 -31.70 56.76
N ASN A 71 33.17 -31.22 56.36
CA ASN A 71 33.28 -29.97 55.62
C ASN A 71 32.55 -30.05 54.27
N LEU A 72 32.73 -31.14 53.53
CA LEU A 72 32.04 -31.35 52.27
C LEU A 72 30.51 -31.41 52.43
N ILE A 73 30.02 -32.08 53.49
CA ILE A 73 28.59 -32.13 53.80
C ILE A 73 28.04 -30.71 54.09
N SER A 74 28.79 -29.91 54.85
CA SER A 74 28.43 -28.51 55.11
C SER A 74 28.37 -27.69 53.81
N ASP A 75 29.38 -27.82 52.94
CA ASP A 75 29.46 -27.09 51.67
C ASP A 75 28.32 -27.47 50.71
N VAL A 76 28.02 -28.77 50.58
CA VAL A 76 26.90 -29.27 49.77
C VAL A 76 25.57 -28.76 50.32
N THR A 77 25.42 -28.73 51.63
CA THR A 77 24.20 -28.23 52.29
C THR A 77 24.03 -26.72 52.03
N GLN A 78 25.11 -25.95 52.16
CA GLN A 78 25.09 -24.51 51.88
C GLN A 78 24.81 -24.24 50.39
N LEU A 79 25.42 -25.01 49.49
CA LEU A 79 25.19 -24.90 48.06
C LEU A 79 23.73 -25.18 47.72
N LYS A 80 23.13 -26.22 48.29
CA LYS A 80 21.71 -26.55 48.11
C LYS A 80 20.78 -25.40 48.51
N VAL A 81 21.07 -24.71 49.62
CA VAL A 81 20.30 -23.53 50.04
C VAL A 81 20.46 -22.40 49.03
N LYS A 82 21.70 -22.06 48.66
CA LYS A 82 21.99 -21.01 47.66
C LYS A 82 21.33 -21.30 46.30
N THR A 83 21.32 -22.55 45.85
CA THR A 83 20.65 -22.95 44.61
C THR A 83 19.14 -22.75 44.68
N LYS A 84 18.50 -23.08 45.81
CA LYS A 84 17.07 -22.84 46.01
C LYS A 84 16.73 -21.35 45.99
N ASP A 85 17.53 -20.54 46.69
CA ASP A 85 17.34 -19.08 46.70
C ASP A 85 17.54 -18.49 45.30
N ASN A 86 18.53 -18.98 44.55
CA ASN A 86 18.75 -18.59 43.17
C ASN A 86 17.57 -18.97 42.25
N GLU A 87 17.01 -20.17 42.39
CA GLU A 87 15.83 -20.59 41.63
C GLU A 87 14.60 -19.72 41.96
N ALA A 88 14.41 -19.37 43.24
CA ALA A 88 13.36 -18.46 43.67
C ALA A 88 13.55 -17.04 43.09
N PHE A 89 14.79 -16.52 43.12
CA PHE A 89 15.14 -15.24 42.51
C PHE A 89 14.86 -15.24 41.00
N CYS A 90 15.30 -16.27 40.28
CA CYS A 90 15.05 -16.41 38.84
C CYS A 90 13.55 -16.44 38.53
N ARG A 91 12.74 -17.17 39.31
CA ARG A 91 11.27 -17.18 39.13
C ARG A 91 10.65 -15.80 39.35
N GLN A 92 11.04 -15.11 40.42
CA GLN A 92 10.51 -13.79 40.74
C GLN A 92 10.87 -12.75 39.67
N HIS A 93 12.13 -12.74 39.23
CA HIS A 93 12.62 -11.76 38.26
C HIS A 93 12.21 -12.10 36.82
N GLY A 94 12.12 -13.39 36.47
CA GLY A 94 11.60 -13.86 35.19
C GLY A 94 10.17 -13.37 34.96
N GLY A 95 9.27 -13.61 35.91
CA GLY A 95 7.88 -13.14 35.77
C GLY A 95 7.72 -11.62 35.71
N ARG A 96 8.66 -10.85 36.30
CA ARG A 96 8.71 -9.39 36.14
C ARG A 96 9.18 -8.99 34.75
N LEU A 97 10.20 -9.68 34.22
CA LEU A 97 10.72 -9.44 32.88
C LEU A 97 9.65 -9.74 31.83
N ASP A 98 8.94 -10.86 31.95
CA ASP A 98 7.85 -11.23 31.03
C ASP A 98 6.76 -10.16 30.98
N LYS A 99 6.36 -9.62 32.13
CA LYS A 99 5.39 -8.51 32.20
C LYS A 99 5.90 -7.25 31.50
N VAL A 100 7.18 -6.93 31.64
CA VAL A 100 7.80 -5.78 30.95
C VAL A 100 7.88 -6.02 29.46
N CYS A 101 8.21 -7.23 29.02
CA CYS A 101 8.22 -7.60 27.60
C CYS A 101 6.82 -7.43 26.99
N LEU A 102 5.78 -8.00 27.63
CA LEU A 102 4.39 -7.85 27.19
C LEU A 102 3.94 -6.38 27.16
N ALA A 103 4.29 -5.60 28.19
CA ALA A 103 3.97 -4.17 28.21
C ALA A 103 4.69 -3.39 27.10
N THR A 104 5.93 -3.74 26.79
CA THR A 104 6.72 -3.12 25.72
C THR A 104 6.17 -3.46 24.35
N GLU A 105 5.73 -4.70 24.14
CA GLU A 105 5.06 -5.13 22.92
C GLU A 105 3.71 -4.43 22.75
N ALA A 106 2.90 -4.33 23.81
CA ALA A 106 1.65 -3.59 23.79
C ALA A 106 1.87 -2.09 23.50
N ALA A 107 2.87 -1.47 24.12
CA ALA A 107 3.23 -0.08 23.87
C ALA A 107 3.71 0.13 22.43
N ARG A 108 4.46 -0.81 21.86
CA ARG A 108 4.88 -0.79 20.45
C ARG A 108 3.68 -0.85 19.51
N ALA A 109 2.77 -1.80 19.74
CA ALA A 109 1.56 -1.94 18.93
C ALA A 109 0.68 -0.67 18.98
N LEU A 110 0.55 -0.07 20.17
CA LEU A 110 -0.17 1.19 20.33
C LEU A 110 0.52 2.35 19.58
N ALA A 111 1.85 2.46 19.69
CA ALA A 111 2.61 3.47 18.97
C ALA A 111 2.48 3.33 17.45
N GLU A 112 2.51 2.10 16.92
CA GLU A 112 2.28 1.81 15.50
C GLU A 112 0.86 2.22 15.06
N SER A 113 -0.16 1.91 15.87
CA SER A 113 -1.53 2.34 15.61
C SER A 113 -1.68 3.87 15.62
N CYS A 114 -1.07 4.56 16.57
CA CYS A 114 -1.06 6.03 16.61
C CYS A 114 -0.35 6.64 15.40
N MET A 115 0.72 6.02 14.91
CA MET A 115 1.39 6.48 13.68
C MET A 115 0.48 6.33 12.45
N GLN A 116 -0.23 5.21 12.33
CA GLN A 116 -1.17 4.97 11.22
C GLN A 116 -2.33 5.97 11.21
N LEU A 117 -2.94 6.24 12.37
CA LEU A 117 -4.00 7.25 12.50
C LEU A 117 -3.50 8.64 12.13
N ARG A 118 -2.31 9.02 12.62
CA ARG A 118 -1.73 10.34 12.34
C ARG A 118 -1.36 10.53 10.87
N ASP A 119 -0.95 9.47 10.17
CA ASP A 119 -0.73 9.52 8.73
C ASP A 119 -2.04 9.62 7.94
N GLY A 120 -3.11 8.97 8.42
CA GLY A 120 -4.47 9.13 7.89
C GLY A 120 -4.98 10.58 8.00
N ASP A 121 -4.95 11.15 9.20
CA ASP A 121 -5.38 12.53 9.46
C ASP A 121 -4.56 13.54 8.62
N LYS A 122 -3.24 13.29 8.48
CA LYS A 122 -2.36 14.15 7.68
C LYS A 122 -2.66 14.08 6.18
N LEU A 123 -3.11 12.92 5.69
CA LEU A 123 -3.55 12.77 4.30
C LEU A 123 -4.88 13.52 4.08
N GLU A 124 -5.83 13.34 4.99
CA GLU A 124 -7.14 14.02 4.95
C GLU A 124 -6.99 15.56 4.96
N VAL A 125 -6.16 16.10 5.86
CA VAL A 125 -5.89 17.55 5.91
C VAL A 125 -5.24 18.05 4.60
N LYS A 126 -4.34 17.27 3.99
CA LYS A 126 -3.71 17.65 2.72
C LYS A 126 -4.71 17.68 1.57
N ASP A 127 -5.61 16.70 1.51
CA ASP A 127 -6.64 16.65 0.48
C ASP A 127 -7.66 17.79 0.68
N TYR A 128 -8.07 18.07 1.91
CA TYR A 128 -8.88 19.24 2.25
C TYR A 128 -8.23 20.55 1.79
N VAL A 129 -6.94 20.76 2.09
CA VAL A 129 -6.21 21.96 1.64
C VAL A 129 -6.16 22.06 0.12
N ARG A 130 -5.96 20.93 -0.58
CA ARG A 130 -5.98 20.90 -2.05
C ARG A 130 -7.35 21.31 -2.59
N ASP A 131 -8.41 20.77 -2.02
CA ASP A 131 -9.79 21.06 -2.45
C ASP A 131 -10.14 22.52 -2.20
N VAL A 132 -9.75 23.10 -1.05
CA VAL A 132 -9.94 24.53 -0.77
C VAL A 132 -9.19 25.41 -1.78
N VAL A 133 -7.96 25.04 -2.14
CA VAL A 133 -7.19 25.75 -3.17
C VAL A 133 -7.88 25.63 -4.53
N GLN A 134 -8.38 24.45 -4.89
CA GLN A 134 -9.10 24.24 -6.14
C GLN A 134 -10.38 25.07 -6.21
N VAL A 135 -11.20 25.07 -5.15
CA VAL A 135 -12.41 25.89 -5.06
C VAL A 135 -12.06 27.37 -5.21
N LYS A 136 -10.97 27.84 -4.61
CA LYS A 136 -10.53 29.24 -4.77
C LYS A 136 -10.18 29.56 -6.22
N VAL A 137 -9.49 28.67 -6.92
CA VAL A 137 -9.20 28.83 -8.35
C VAL A 137 -10.49 28.85 -9.17
N ASP A 138 -11.42 27.95 -8.88
CA ASP A 138 -12.71 27.88 -9.59
C ASP A 138 -13.55 29.14 -9.34
N MET A 139 -13.53 29.70 -8.13
CA MET A 139 -14.17 30.98 -7.81
C MET A 139 -13.52 32.14 -8.55
N CYS A 140 -12.19 32.17 -8.69
CA CYS A 140 -11.52 33.17 -9.51
C CYS A 140 -11.92 33.07 -10.99
N ASN A 141 -11.99 31.85 -11.53
CA ASN A 141 -12.44 31.62 -12.90
C ASN A 141 -13.90 32.05 -13.09
N MET A 142 -14.78 31.69 -12.16
CA MET A 142 -16.19 32.07 -12.21
C MET A 142 -16.37 33.58 -12.09
N LYS A 143 -15.59 34.25 -11.25
CA LYS A 143 -15.56 35.71 -11.16
C LYS A 143 -15.18 36.32 -12.51
N SER A 144 -14.15 35.82 -13.19
CA SER A 144 -13.75 36.29 -14.52
C SER A 144 -14.86 36.12 -15.57
N VAL A 145 -15.58 34.99 -15.55
CA VAL A 145 -16.72 34.77 -16.46
C VAL A 145 -17.87 35.74 -16.17
N VAL A 146 -18.13 36.03 -14.89
CA VAL A 146 -19.14 37.03 -14.50
C VAL A 146 -18.73 38.43 -14.93
N GLU A 147 -17.45 38.80 -14.76
CA GLU A 147 -16.92 40.09 -15.24
C GLU A 147 -17.05 40.23 -16.77
N GLU A 148 -16.71 39.18 -17.53
CA GLU A 148 -16.90 39.15 -18.99
C GLU A 148 -18.38 39.27 -19.37
N LEU A 149 -19.29 38.59 -18.66
CA LEU A 149 -20.73 38.70 -18.91
C LEU A 149 -21.24 40.12 -18.63
N VAL A 150 -20.80 40.76 -17.55
CA VAL A 150 -21.15 42.15 -17.22
C VAL A 150 -20.67 43.10 -18.33
N GLU A 151 -19.45 42.90 -18.83
CA GLU A 151 -18.92 43.68 -19.95
C GLU A 151 -19.77 43.48 -21.22
N LYS A 152 -20.08 42.24 -21.58
CA LYS A 152 -20.94 41.93 -22.74
C LYS A 152 -22.35 42.47 -22.59
N MET A 153 -22.91 42.47 -21.37
CA MET A 153 -24.21 43.05 -21.08
C MET A 153 -24.20 44.57 -21.24
N GLY A 154 -23.10 45.24 -20.89
CA GLY A 154 -22.90 46.67 -21.14
C GLY A 154 -22.79 47.02 -22.63
N MET A 155 -22.42 46.05 -23.47
CA MET A 155 -22.33 46.19 -24.93
C MET A 155 -23.64 45.84 -25.65
N LEU A 156 -24.69 45.43 -24.93
CA LEU A 156 -25.98 45.17 -25.55
C LEU A 156 -26.59 46.49 -26.07
N PRO A 157 -27.13 46.49 -27.31
CA PRO A 157 -27.75 47.67 -27.86
C PRO A 157 -28.92 48.09 -26.98
N THR A 158 -29.06 49.39 -26.78
CA THR A 158 -30.20 49.95 -26.04
C THR A 158 -31.50 49.64 -26.77
N LEU A 159 -32.63 49.61 -26.04
CA LEU A 159 -33.95 49.26 -26.61
C LEU A 159 -34.31 50.13 -27.83
N ALA A 160 -33.86 51.38 -27.85
CA ALA A 160 -34.02 52.29 -28.98
C ALA A 160 -33.22 51.85 -30.22
N GLU A 161 -31.96 51.46 -30.04
CA GLU A 161 -31.09 50.97 -31.12
C GLU A 161 -31.58 49.63 -31.68
N ALA A 162 -32.00 48.71 -30.80
CA ALA A 162 -32.59 47.43 -31.22
C ALA A 162 -33.89 47.64 -32.01
N ASN A 163 -34.75 48.58 -31.60
CA ASN A 163 -35.97 48.93 -32.32
C ASN A 163 -35.67 49.60 -33.68
N ALA A 164 -34.63 50.44 -33.76
CA ALA A 164 -34.20 51.05 -35.03
C ALA A 164 -33.69 49.98 -36.02
N VAL A 165 -32.91 49.00 -35.55
CA VAL A 165 -32.47 47.87 -36.38
C VAL A 165 -33.65 47.00 -36.80
N LEU A 166 -34.61 46.71 -35.90
CA LEU A 166 -35.82 45.97 -36.27
C LEU A 166 -36.71 46.74 -37.26
N ALA A 167 -36.78 48.07 -37.17
CA ALA A 167 -37.46 48.90 -38.14
C ALA A 167 -36.74 48.85 -39.50
N ALA A 168 -35.42 48.96 -39.53
CA ALA A 168 -34.61 48.84 -40.74
C ALA A 168 -34.68 47.43 -41.36
N VAL A 169 -34.73 46.38 -40.54
CA VAL A 169 -34.92 44.99 -41.01
C VAL A 169 -36.34 44.78 -41.50
N ARG A 170 -37.36 45.42 -40.90
CA ARG A 170 -38.74 45.40 -41.44
C ARG A 170 -38.82 46.08 -42.79
N THR A 171 -38.19 47.25 -42.97
CA THR A 171 -38.16 47.93 -44.27
C THR A 171 -37.33 47.17 -45.30
N GLN A 172 -36.22 46.56 -44.89
CA GLN A 172 -35.41 45.68 -45.75
C GLN A 172 -36.15 44.37 -46.07
N ARG A 173 -36.94 43.83 -45.15
CA ARG A 173 -37.80 42.66 -45.37
C ARG A 173 -38.97 43.00 -46.27
N GLU A 174 -39.57 44.17 -46.17
CA GLU A 174 -40.59 44.63 -47.12
C GLU A 174 -39.98 44.83 -48.52
N ALA A 175 -38.75 45.34 -48.60
CA ALA A 175 -37.99 45.44 -49.85
C ALA A 175 -37.56 44.07 -50.41
N CYS A 176 -37.20 43.12 -49.55
CA CYS A 176 -36.83 41.76 -49.92
C CYS A 176 -38.04 40.87 -50.18
N GLU A 177 -39.20 41.03 -49.53
CA GLU A 177 -40.46 40.33 -49.84
C GLU A 177 -41.02 40.80 -51.18
N SER A 178 -40.81 42.08 -51.51
CA SER A 178 -41.02 42.62 -52.86
C SER A 178 -40.06 41.99 -53.90
N ALA A 179 -38.88 41.51 -53.47
CA ALA A 179 -37.90 40.81 -54.32
C ALA A 179 -37.97 39.26 -54.26
N SER A 180 -38.61 38.69 -53.23
CA SER A 180 -38.62 37.26 -52.89
C SER A 180 -40.01 36.61 -52.93
N ALA A 181 -40.99 37.30 -53.54
CA ALA A 181 -42.04 36.62 -54.30
C ALA A 181 -41.46 35.64 -55.35
N SER A 182 -40.15 35.70 -55.61
CA SER A 182 -39.35 34.65 -56.25
C SER A 182 -38.34 34.02 -55.25
N MET A 183 -38.69 32.86 -54.69
CA MET A 183 -37.85 31.77 -54.12
C MET A 183 -38.31 31.29 -52.73
N LYS A 184 -39.02 30.15 -52.75
CA LYS A 184 -39.46 29.34 -51.61
C LYS A 184 -38.31 28.60 -50.91
N GLY A 185 -38.34 28.62 -49.58
CA GLY A 185 -38.35 27.42 -48.70
C GLY A 185 -37.11 26.51 -48.63
N CYS A 186 -36.42 26.48 -47.49
CA CYS A 186 -35.32 25.55 -47.21
C CYS A 186 -35.69 24.45 -46.18
N ALA A 187 -36.08 23.28 -46.70
CA ALA A 187 -35.45 21.96 -46.55
C ALA A 187 -34.60 21.56 -45.31
N ARG A 188 -34.89 21.99 -44.06
CA ARG A 188 -33.98 21.67 -42.92
C ARG A 188 -34.18 20.31 -42.22
N THR A 189 -35.34 19.67 -42.33
CA THR A 189 -35.67 18.44 -41.57
C THR A 189 -35.11 17.13 -42.17
N ASN A 190 -34.84 17.10 -43.48
CA ASN A 190 -34.29 15.92 -44.15
C ASN A 190 -32.82 15.63 -43.79
N SER A 191 -32.11 16.60 -43.18
CA SER A 191 -30.67 16.49 -42.91
C SER A 191 -30.31 15.65 -41.68
N VAL A 192 -31.07 15.76 -40.57
CA VAL A 192 -30.74 15.09 -39.29
C VAL A 192 -31.05 13.60 -39.35
N ARG A 193 -32.21 13.23 -39.88
CA ARG A 193 -32.61 11.82 -40.04
C ARG A 193 -31.64 11.06 -40.95
N SER A 194 -31.24 11.67 -42.06
CA SER A 194 -30.24 11.11 -42.98
C SER A 194 -28.89 10.88 -42.31
N ARG A 195 -28.42 11.82 -41.47
CA ARG A 195 -27.18 11.67 -40.68
C ARG A 195 -27.23 10.52 -39.68
N ILE A 196 -28.38 10.31 -39.04
CA ILE A 196 -28.59 9.20 -38.09
C ILE A 196 -28.57 7.85 -38.81
N GLU A 197 -29.35 7.71 -39.89
CA GLU A 197 -29.42 6.49 -40.69
C GLU A 197 -28.05 6.12 -41.28
N GLU A 198 -27.31 7.12 -41.74
CA GLU A 198 -25.96 6.94 -42.26
C GLU A 198 -24.97 6.52 -41.18
N THR A 199 -25.11 7.06 -39.97
CA THR A 199 -24.30 6.65 -38.82
C THR A 199 -24.60 5.20 -38.43
N ILE A 200 -25.87 4.80 -38.40
CA ILE A 200 -26.27 3.40 -38.15
C ILE A 200 -25.69 2.47 -39.22
N ARG A 201 -25.80 2.82 -40.51
CA ARG A 201 -25.23 2.03 -41.61
C ARG A 201 -23.70 1.97 -41.55
N SER A 202 -23.04 3.06 -41.14
CA SER A 202 -21.60 3.09 -40.86
C SER A 202 -21.24 2.10 -39.75
N THR A 203 -21.89 2.17 -38.59
CA THR A 203 -21.61 1.28 -37.45
C THR A 203 -21.84 -0.19 -37.80
N ARG A 204 -22.87 -0.51 -38.60
CA ARG A 204 -23.09 -1.89 -39.08
C ARG A 204 -21.94 -2.41 -39.94
N ARG A 205 -21.42 -1.59 -40.86
CA ARG A 205 -20.24 -1.94 -41.69
C ARG A 205 -19.01 -2.18 -40.82
N TRP A 206 -18.73 -1.25 -39.92
CA TRP A 206 -17.63 -1.39 -38.96
C TRP A 206 -17.80 -2.60 -38.03
N HIS A 207 -19.02 -3.00 -37.70
CA HIS A 207 -19.24 -4.19 -36.88
C HIS A 207 -18.92 -5.49 -37.64
N MET A 208 -19.17 -5.53 -38.95
CA MET A 208 -18.72 -6.65 -39.78
C MET A 208 -17.20 -6.68 -39.89
N ASP A 209 -16.57 -5.53 -40.10
CA ASP A 209 -15.11 -5.41 -40.14
C ASP A 209 -14.47 -5.84 -38.81
N HIS A 210 -15.06 -5.45 -37.68
CA HIS A 210 -14.60 -5.81 -36.33
C HIS A 210 -14.51 -7.33 -36.14
N LYS A 211 -15.53 -8.09 -36.58
CA LYS A 211 -15.55 -9.56 -36.47
C LYS A 211 -14.41 -10.25 -37.21
N THR A 212 -13.92 -9.62 -38.29
CA THR A 212 -12.83 -10.17 -39.11
C THR A 212 -11.46 -9.61 -38.76
N THR A 213 -11.39 -8.60 -37.91
CA THR A 213 -10.15 -7.89 -37.59
C THR A 213 -9.47 -8.52 -36.36
N LYS A 214 -8.14 -8.67 -36.40
CA LYS A 214 -7.30 -9.13 -35.27
C LYS A 214 -6.80 -8.00 -34.34
N MET A 215 -7.29 -6.78 -34.51
CA MET A 215 -6.82 -5.62 -33.72
C MET A 215 -7.51 -5.57 -32.35
N SER A 216 -6.88 -4.90 -31.39
CA SER A 216 -7.50 -4.63 -30.10
C SER A 216 -8.74 -3.73 -30.28
N ASP A 217 -9.73 -3.90 -29.40
CA ASP A 217 -10.94 -3.07 -29.38
C ASP A 217 -10.58 -1.58 -29.26
N ALA A 218 -9.62 -1.24 -28.40
CA ALA A 218 -9.20 0.14 -28.19
C ALA A 218 -8.70 0.80 -29.49
N ASP A 219 -7.84 0.11 -30.24
CA ASP A 219 -7.30 0.63 -31.52
C ASP A 219 -8.38 0.69 -32.61
N PHE A 220 -9.27 -0.29 -32.63
CA PHE A 220 -10.37 -0.37 -33.58
C PHE A 220 -11.37 0.77 -33.37
N ILE A 221 -11.76 1.02 -32.12
CA ILE A 221 -12.70 2.09 -31.73
C ILE A 221 -12.08 3.45 -32.01
N ALA A 222 -10.79 3.65 -31.71
CA ALA A 222 -10.10 4.89 -32.03
C ALA A 222 -10.13 5.19 -33.53
N LYS A 223 -9.94 4.18 -34.38
CA LYS A 223 -10.05 4.31 -35.85
C LYS A 223 -11.48 4.62 -36.30
N TYR A 224 -12.47 3.93 -35.74
CA TYR A 224 -13.88 4.19 -36.00
C TYR A 224 -14.27 5.64 -35.66
N LEU A 225 -13.97 6.10 -34.44
CA LEU A 225 -14.31 7.45 -33.99
C LEU A 225 -13.56 8.53 -34.76
N LYS A 226 -12.30 8.30 -35.15
CA LYS A 226 -11.56 9.22 -36.04
C LYS A 226 -12.19 9.32 -37.43
N LYS A 227 -12.70 8.22 -37.98
CA LYS A 227 -13.37 8.24 -39.30
C LYS A 227 -14.75 8.89 -39.18
N GLN A 228 -15.46 8.64 -38.09
CA GLN A 228 -16.76 9.25 -37.82
C GLN A 228 -16.61 10.76 -37.55
N SER A 229 -15.56 11.22 -36.84
CA SER A 229 -15.36 12.65 -36.56
C SER A 229 -15.08 13.45 -37.82
N ARG A 230 -14.35 12.88 -38.79
CA ARG A 230 -14.13 13.49 -40.10
C ARG A 230 -15.41 13.60 -40.93
N ARG A 231 -16.33 12.66 -40.75
CA ARG A 231 -17.58 12.58 -41.50
C ARG A 231 -18.67 13.45 -40.89
N ASP A 232 -18.81 13.37 -39.58
CA ASP A 232 -19.81 14.05 -38.79
C ASP A 232 -19.26 14.33 -37.39
N PRO A 233 -18.65 15.51 -37.18
CA PRO A 233 -18.10 15.90 -35.90
C PRO A 233 -19.17 15.92 -34.79
N GLY A 234 -20.35 16.46 -35.10
CA GLY A 234 -21.45 16.59 -34.15
C GLY A 234 -21.92 15.22 -33.66
N MET A 235 -22.18 14.29 -34.59
CA MET A 235 -22.61 12.94 -34.25
C MET A 235 -21.54 12.15 -33.48
N THR A 236 -20.26 12.41 -33.76
CA THR A 236 -19.17 11.77 -33.02
C THR A 236 -19.12 12.18 -31.56
N VAL A 237 -19.30 13.47 -31.26
CA VAL A 237 -19.37 13.96 -29.88
C VAL A 237 -20.57 13.35 -29.15
N TYR A 238 -21.72 13.24 -29.82
CA TYR A 238 -22.89 12.56 -29.25
C TYR A 238 -22.61 11.09 -28.94
N LEU A 239 -21.98 10.36 -29.86
CA LEU A 239 -21.59 8.97 -29.64
C LEU A 239 -20.59 8.82 -28.49
N GLN A 240 -19.55 9.65 -28.45
CA GLN A 240 -18.56 9.63 -27.36
C GLN A 240 -19.22 9.87 -25.99
N LYS A 241 -20.12 10.85 -25.89
CA LYS A 241 -20.88 11.11 -24.66
C LYS A 241 -21.79 9.92 -24.28
N ALA A 242 -22.47 9.33 -25.26
CA ALA A 242 -23.36 8.20 -25.03
C ALA A 242 -22.62 6.93 -24.57
N ILE A 243 -21.48 6.64 -25.18
CA ILE A 243 -20.60 5.53 -24.82
C ILE A 243 -20.03 5.76 -23.42
N TRP A 244 -19.52 6.97 -23.14
CA TRP A 244 -18.95 7.29 -21.83
C TRP A 244 -19.96 7.09 -20.69
N LYS A 245 -21.21 7.56 -20.86
CA LYS A 245 -22.27 7.36 -19.86
C LYS A 245 -22.51 5.87 -19.53
N ARG A 246 -22.30 4.96 -20.48
CA ARG A 246 -22.44 3.52 -20.23
C ARG A 246 -21.23 2.95 -19.50
N VAL A 247 -20.03 3.36 -19.92
CA VAL A 247 -18.79 2.95 -19.27
C VAL A 247 -18.76 3.43 -17.82
N GLU A 248 -19.19 4.66 -17.57
CA GLU A 248 -19.35 5.23 -16.23
C GLU A 248 -20.40 4.49 -15.40
N ALA A 249 -21.53 4.10 -16.00
CA ALA A 249 -22.53 3.28 -15.30
C ALA A 249 -21.96 1.90 -14.92
N LYS A 250 -21.15 1.28 -15.80
CA LYS A 250 -20.46 0.01 -15.53
C LYS A 250 -19.33 0.15 -14.50
N ALA A 251 -18.69 1.31 -14.44
CA ALA A 251 -17.64 1.63 -13.47
C ALA A 251 -18.16 1.65 -12.02
N ARG A 252 -19.46 1.94 -11.81
CA ARG A 252 -20.06 1.88 -10.47
C ARG A 252 -20.04 0.48 -9.86
N ASP A 253 -20.00 -0.55 -10.70
CA ASP A 253 -19.98 -1.95 -10.29
C ASP A 253 -18.58 -2.60 -10.39
N ASN A 254 -17.57 -1.87 -10.88
CA ASN A 254 -16.24 -2.43 -11.14
C ASN A 254 -15.10 -1.42 -10.84
N PRO A 255 -14.19 -1.70 -9.88
CA PRO A 255 -13.18 -0.74 -9.39
C PRO A 255 -12.06 -0.38 -10.37
N ASP A 256 -11.93 -1.08 -11.50
CA ASP A 256 -10.86 -0.88 -12.48
C ASP A 256 -11.10 0.25 -13.50
N VAL A 257 -12.25 0.94 -13.44
CA VAL A 257 -12.58 2.03 -14.37
C VAL A 257 -12.46 3.38 -13.66
N PRO A 258 -11.59 4.30 -14.15
CA PRO A 258 -11.33 5.56 -13.44
C PRO A 258 -12.58 6.44 -13.38
N PRO A 259 -12.86 7.09 -12.24
CA PRO A 259 -14.06 7.93 -12.03
C PRO A 259 -13.99 9.29 -12.76
N ARG A 260 -12.95 9.53 -13.57
CA ARG A 260 -12.71 10.81 -14.23
C ARG A 260 -13.02 10.72 -15.71
N ARG A 261 -13.59 11.80 -16.28
CA ARG A 261 -13.78 11.94 -17.72
C ARG A 261 -12.41 11.83 -18.41
N PRO A 262 -12.26 10.97 -19.44
CA PRO A 262 -10.97 10.73 -20.08
C PRO A 262 -10.49 11.99 -20.77
N GLN A 263 -9.21 12.31 -20.60
CA GLN A 263 -8.58 13.52 -21.12
C GLN A 263 -8.10 13.34 -22.57
N SER A 264 -8.02 12.11 -23.05
CA SER A 264 -7.62 11.79 -24.42
C SER A 264 -8.47 10.69 -25.05
N LEU A 265 -8.52 10.66 -26.39
CA LEU A 265 -9.17 9.58 -27.14
C LEU A 265 -8.54 8.21 -26.83
N ALA A 266 -7.23 8.16 -26.61
CA ALA A 266 -6.53 6.92 -26.28
C ALA A 266 -6.94 6.40 -24.91
N GLU A 267 -7.06 7.28 -23.91
CA GLU A 267 -7.56 6.93 -22.57
C GLU A 267 -9.03 6.51 -22.61
N PHE A 268 -9.86 7.21 -23.38
CA PHE A 268 -11.26 6.82 -23.60
C PHE A 268 -11.37 5.41 -24.19
N CYS A 269 -10.61 5.09 -25.24
CA CYS A 269 -10.73 3.81 -25.92
C CYS A 269 -10.19 2.61 -25.10
N LYS A 270 -9.35 2.84 -24.08
CA LYS A 270 -8.86 1.75 -23.20
C LYS A 270 -9.98 1.10 -22.38
N HIS A 271 -11.02 1.85 -22.04
CA HIS A 271 -12.09 1.40 -21.15
C HIS A 271 -13.40 1.09 -21.90
N VAL A 272 -13.38 1.14 -23.23
CA VAL A 272 -14.56 0.93 -24.08
C VAL A 272 -14.37 -0.36 -24.85
N THR A 273 -15.39 -1.22 -24.80
CA THR A 273 -15.46 -2.41 -25.66
C THR A 273 -16.31 -2.10 -26.90
N TRP A 274 -16.12 -2.86 -27.98
CA TRP A 274 -16.94 -2.66 -29.18
C TRP A 274 -18.43 -2.86 -28.93
N ASP A 275 -18.78 -3.72 -27.96
CA ASP A 275 -20.16 -3.91 -27.51
C ASP A 275 -20.76 -2.65 -26.87
N ASP A 276 -19.97 -1.85 -26.16
CA ASP A 276 -20.42 -0.57 -25.60
C ASP A 276 -20.77 0.43 -26.70
N VAL A 277 -20.00 0.43 -27.80
CA VAL A 277 -20.27 1.25 -29.00
C VAL A 277 -21.58 0.80 -29.67
N LYS A 278 -21.76 -0.51 -29.87
CA LYS A 278 -22.97 -1.07 -30.47
C LYS A 278 -24.22 -0.71 -29.67
N ARG A 279 -24.19 -0.95 -28.35
CA ARG A 279 -25.32 -0.64 -27.47
C ARG A 279 -25.58 0.86 -27.36
N ALA A 280 -24.54 1.70 -27.39
CA ALA A 280 -24.73 3.16 -27.40
C ALA A 280 -25.45 3.64 -28.66
N VAL A 281 -25.08 3.09 -29.83
CA VAL A 281 -25.75 3.39 -31.10
C VAL A 281 -27.20 2.87 -31.09
N GLU A 282 -27.44 1.65 -30.65
CA GLU A 282 -28.79 1.07 -30.57
C GLU A 282 -29.70 1.86 -29.64
N ASP A 283 -29.21 2.30 -28.48
CA ASP A 283 -30.07 2.96 -27.50
C ASP A 283 -30.28 4.44 -27.79
N VAL A 284 -29.27 5.13 -28.30
CA VAL A 284 -29.33 6.59 -28.53
C VAL A 284 -29.82 6.92 -29.93
N LEU A 285 -29.43 6.17 -30.95
CA LEU A 285 -29.77 6.46 -32.34
C LEU A 285 -30.95 5.64 -32.88
N VAL A 286 -31.24 4.48 -32.28
CA VAL A 286 -32.39 3.64 -32.71
C VAL A 286 -33.55 3.76 -31.74
N ARG A 287 -33.37 3.44 -30.44
CA ARG A 287 -34.49 3.51 -29.48
C ARG A 287 -34.97 4.94 -29.19
N ARG A 288 -34.06 5.89 -29.01
CA ARG A 288 -34.43 7.27 -28.65
C ARG A 288 -34.92 8.13 -29.81
N VAL A 289 -34.63 7.75 -31.05
CA VAL A 289 -35.05 8.47 -32.27
C VAL A 289 -36.33 7.90 -32.87
N TYR A 290 -36.59 6.61 -32.65
CA TYR A 290 -37.78 5.92 -33.16
C TYR A 290 -38.84 5.61 -32.09
N GLY A 291 -38.53 5.73 -30.79
CA GLY A 291 -39.41 5.35 -29.68
C GLY A 291 -40.06 6.49 -28.90
N GLU A 292 -39.51 7.72 -28.93
CA GLU A 292 -40.09 8.91 -28.31
C GLU A 292 -39.91 10.10 -29.27
N GLY A 293 -40.90 10.98 -29.34
CA GLY A 293 -41.07 12.01 -30.38
C GLY A 293 -39.80 12.70 -30.87
N ALA A 294 -39.73 12.92 -32.18
CA ALA A 294 -38.58 13.38 -32.97
C ALA A 294 -38.03 14.79 -32.67
N GLU A 295 -38.12 15.28 -31.42
CA GLU A 295 -37.73 16.64 -31.03
C GLU A 295 -36.42 16.72 -30.21
N SER A 296 -35.92 15.62 -29.66
CA SER A 296 -34.81 15.69 -28.69
C SER A 296 -33.44 16.07 -29.27
N LEU A 297 -33.22 16.01 -30.59
CA LEU A 297 -31.93 16.42 -31.18
C LEU A 297 -31.85 17.93 -31.48
N SER A 298 -32.99 18.61 -31.67
CA SER A 298 -33.01 20.07 -31.84
C SER A 298 -32.78 20.80 -30.50
N GLN A 299 -33.26 20.23 -29.39
CA GLN A 299 -33.07 20.82 -28.05
C GLN A 299 -31.64 20.66 -27.52
N MET A 300 -30.89 19.63 -27.91
CA MET A 300 -29.51 19.45 -27.41
C MET A 300 -28.46 20.33 -28.13
N GLN A 301 -28.82 20.99 -29.23
CA GLN A 301 -27.93 21.93 -29.94
C GLN A 301 -27.97 23.35 -29.36
N MET A 302 -28.93 23.63 -28.46
CA MET A 302 -29.15 24.95 -27.82
C MET A 302 -28.50 25.07 -26.42
N GLY A 303 -27.83 24.03 -25.93
CA GLY A 303 -27.07 24.08 -24.68
C GLY A 303 -25.56 24.20 -24.96
N GLN A 304 -25.13 25.38 -25.41
CA GLN A 304 -23.77 25.85 -25.20
C GLN A 304 -23.76 26.79 -24.00
#